data_AF-X1CUR0-F1
#
_entry.id   AF-X1CUR0-F1
#
_cell.length_a   1.000
_cell.length_b   1.000
_cell.length_c   1.000
_cell.angle_alpha   90.00
_cell.angle_beta   90.00
_cell.angle_gamma   90.00
#
_symmetry.space_group_name_H-M   'P 1'
#
loop_
_entity.id
_entity.type
_entity.pdbx_description
1 polymer ?
#
loop_
_entity_poly.entity_id
_entity_poly.type
_entity_poly.pdbx_seq_one_letter_code
_entity_poly.pdbx_strand_id
1 'polypeptide(L)'
;QESVHGKEVASSLLHILDYTQNSEFTDMYMQEIPVDLSKLLIIISINDPKVIDKVLLDRLPLIHLDGYSIDDKVNIGMNYMIPKILKHLTIDSKEVVISEDMMKYIVMKSDVEKPGVRELERNLYNLYERINLLKIINSHKKNNRRQLNMSYNINHFKIPFNVKEKHVDILLDSNKNNSNKSITVYT
;
A
#
# COMPACT_ATOMS: atom_id res chain seq x y z
N GLN A 1 -29.95 -0.17 10.51
CA GLN A 1 -30.89 -1.31 10.48
C GLN A 1 -30.11 -2.50 9.97
N GLU A 2 -29.92 -3.53 10.78
CA GLU A 2 -29.25 -4.76 10.36
C GLU A 2 -30.18 -5.55 9.45
N SER A 3 -29.70 -5.91 8.27
CA SER A 3 -30.41 -6.83 7.36
C SER A 3 -30.54 -8.21 8.02
N VAL A 4 -31.62 -8.94 7.73
CA VAL A 4 -31.83 -10.33 8.18
C VAL A 4 -30.62 -11.20 7.82
N HIS A 5 -30.03 -10.97 6.64
CA HIS A 5 -28.85 -11.68 6.18
C HIS A 5 -27.57 -11.37 6.99
N GLY A 6 -27.49 -10.16 7.57
CA GLY A 6 -26.36 -9.80 8.43
C GLY A 6 -26.34 -10.58 9.75
N LYS A 7 -27.53 -10.91 10.28
CA LYS A 7 -27.67 -11.70 11.50
C LYS A 7 -27.27 -13.16 11.30
N GLU A 8 -27.61 -13.74 10.14
CA GLU A 8 -27.19 -15.10 9.76
C GLU A 8 -25.66 -15.19 9.70
N VAL A 9 -25.01 -14.20 9.05
CA VAL A 9 -23.54 -14.16 8.95
C VAL A 9 -22.89 -13.98 10.33
N ALA A 10 -23.40 -13.07 11.17
CA ALA A 10 -22.86 -12.87 12.51
C ALA A 10 -22.99 -14.12 13.39
N SER A 11 -24.11 -14.84 13.29
CA SER A 11 -24.34 -16.11 14.01
C SER A 11 -23.37 -17.20 13.55
N SER A 12 -23.14 -17.36 12.25
CA SER A 12 -22.17 -18.33 11.74
C SER A 12 -20.75 -18.01 12.18
N LEU A 13 -20.36 -16.72 12.20
CA LEU A 13 -19.06 -16.29 12.71
C LEU A 13 -18.91 -16.58 14.20
N LEU A 14 -19.96 -16.42 15.01
CA LEU A 14 -19.94 -16.80 16.42
C LEU A 14 -19.65 -18.29 16.60
N HIS A 15 -20.28 -19.14 15.79
CA HIS A 15 -20.07 -20.59 15.84
C HIS A 15 -18.62 -20.98 15.51
N ILE A 16 -18.01 -20.30 14.53
CA ILE A 16 -16.61 -20.51 14.12
C ILE A 16 -15.63 -20.01 15.19
N LEU A 17 -15.92 -18.86 15.82
CA LEU A 17 -15.04 -18.22 16.79
C LEU A 17 -15.15 -18.81 18.21
N ASP A 18 -16.24 -19.53 18.51
CA ASP A 18 -16.42 -20.16 19.81
C ASP A 18 -15.61 -21.46 19.91
N TYR A 19 -14.51 -21.45 20.69
CA TYR A 19 -13.68 -22.62 20.96
C TYR A 19 -14.45 -23.83 21.51
N THR A 20 -15.64 -23.62 22.09
CA THR A 20 -16.46 -24.73 22.61
C THR A 20 -17.33 -25.41 21.55
N GLN A 21 -17.54 -24.77 20.39
CA GLN A 21 -18.43 -25.26 19.33
C GLN A 21 -17.70 -25.47 17.99
N ASN A 22 -16.53 -24.87 17.81
CA ASN A 22 -15.81 -24.87 16.53
C ASN A 22 -15.26 -26.25 16.10
N SER A 23 -15.27 -27.28 16.95
CA SER A 23 -14.84 -28.64 16.58
C SER A 23 -15.89 -29.43 15.78
N GLU A 24 -17.14 -28.99 15.79
CA GLU A 24 -18.26 -29.63 15.09
C GLU A 24 -19.02 -28.62 14.22
N PHE A 25 -18.28 -27.74 13.53
CA PHE A 25 -18.91 -26.73 12.68
C PHE A 25 -19.61 -27.39 11.47
N THR A 26 -20.89 -27.12 11.30
CA THR A 26 -21.68 -27.55 10.12
C THR A 26 -21.99 -26.35 9.23
N ASP A 27 -21.60 -26.43 7.96
CA ASP A 27 -21.99 -25.43 6.96
C ASP A 27 -23.41 -25.70 6.42
N MET A 28 -24.10 -24.65 5.96
CA MET A 28 -25.45 -24.73 5.41
C MET A 28 -25.54 -25.65 4.18
N TYR A 29 -24.44 -25.80 3.44
CA TYR A 29 -24.35 -26.66 2.26
C TYR A 29 -23.98 -28.12 2.57
N MET A 30 -23.32 -28.38 3.71
CA MET A 30 -22.83 -29.71 4.10
C MET A 30 -23.23 -30.03 5.54
N GLN A 31 -24.53 -30.08 5.80
CA GLN A 31 -25.07 -30.25 7.15
C GLN A 31 -24.75 -31.62 7.76
N GLU A 32 -24.50 -32.65 6.93
CA GLU A 32 -24.25 -34.02 7.39
C GLU A 32 -22.78 -34.30 7.76
N ILE A 33 -21.87 -33.35 7.50
CA ILE A 33 -20.43 -33.53 7.71
C ILE A 33 -19.93 -32.43 8.65
N PRO A 34 -19.70 -32.73 9.94
CA PRO A 34 -19.10 -31.77 10.84
C PRO A 34 -17.63 -31.53 10.47
N VAL A 35 -17.20 -30.27 10.52
CA VAL A 35 -15.82 -29.83 10.24
C VAL A 35 -15.18 -29.35 11.53
N ASP A 36 -14.00 -29.89 11.85
CA ASP A 36 -13.21 -29.46 13.00
C ASP A 36 -12.36 -28.23 12.66
N LEU A 37 -12.72 -27.08 13.24
CA LEU A 37 -12.01 -25.80 13.13
C LEU A 37 -11.18 -25.47 14.39
N SER A 38 -11.13 -26.36 15.39
CA SER A 38 -10.51 -26.10 16.69
C SER A 38 -9.02 -25.76 16.62
N LYS A 39 -8.32 -26.20 15.57
CA LYS A 39 -6.88 -25.98 15.34
C LYS A 39 -6.58 -24.82 14.40
N LEU A 40 -7.58 -24.06 13.97
CA LEU A 40 -7.42 -22.98 13.00
C LEU A 40 -7.04 -21.68 13.71
N LEU A 41 -5.97 -21.03 13.24
CA LEU A 41 -5.61 -19.68 13.70
C LEU A 41 -6.42 -18.65 12.93
N ILE A 42 -7.30 -17.94 13.63
CA ILE A 42 -8.16 -16.90 13.05
C ILE A 42 -7.58 -15.53 13.39
N ILE A 43 -7.33 -14.71 12.36
CA ILE A 43 -6.89 -13.32 12.49
C ILE A 43 -7.94 -12.43 11.83
N ILE A 44 -8.49 -11.48 12.58
CA ILE A 44 -9.50 -10.53 12.10
C ILE A 44 -8.92 -9.12 12.18
N SER A 45 -8.99 -8.37 11.08
CA SER A 45 -8.61 -6.95 11.05
C SER A 45 -9.85 -6.07 11.04
N ILE A 46 -9.92 -5.10 11.94
CA ILE A 46 -11.08 -4.24 12.14
C ILE A 46 -10.60 -2.79 12.23
N ASN A 47 -11.22 -1.87 11.49
CA ASN A 47 -10.88 -0.45 11.57
C ASN A 47 -11.58 0.25 12.74
N ASP A 48 -12.85 -0.08 12.98
CA ASP A 48 -13.63 0.44 14.11
C ASP A 48 -14.35 -0.71 14.83
N PRO A 49 -13.92 -1.09 16.04
CA PRO A 49 -14.53 -2.18 16.80
C PRO A 49 -15.99 -1.87 17.20
N LYS A 50 -16.41 -0.61 17.19
CA LYS A 50 -17.80 -0.22 17.55
C LYS A 50 -18.83 -0.63 16.51
N VAL A 51 -18.39 -0.92 15.28
CA VAL A 51 -19.25 -1.35 14.17
C VAL A 51 -19.60 -2.85 14.30
N ILE A 52 -18.82 -3.60 15.07
CA ILE A 52 -19.01 -5.05 15.23
C ILE A 52 -19.96 -5.34 16.37
N ASP A 53 -20.72 -6.44 16.24
CA ASP A 53 -21.57 -6.95 17.29
C ASP A 53 -20.78 -7.20 18.58
N LYS A 54 -21.32 -6.74 19.71
CA LYS A 54 -20.64 -6.82 21.01
C LYS A 54 -20.36 -8.26 21.44
N VAL A 55 -21.26 -9.20 21.12
CA VAL A 55 -21.12 -10.62 21.48
C VAL A 55 -19.95 -11.26 20.74
N LEU A 56 -19.71 -10.86 19.48
CA LEU A 56 -18.53 -11.26 18.72
C LEU A 56 -17.27 -10.62 19.30
N LEU A 57 -17.33 -9.32 19.62
CA LEU A 57 -16.19 -8.56 20.12
C LEU A 57 -15.67 -9.10 21.46
N ASP A 58 -16.56 -9.49 22.37
CA ASP A 58 -16.20 -10.04 23.69
C ASP A 58 -15.43 -11.37 23.60
N ARG A 59 -15.52 -12.08 22.46
CA ARG A 59 -14.80 -13.33 22.20
C ARG A 59 -13.47 -13.14 21.49
N LEU A 60 -13.13 -11.91 21.10
CA LEU A 60 -11.91 -11.59 20.35
C LEU A 60 -10.93 -10.82 21.24
N PRO A 61 -9.69 -11.32 21.45
CA PRO A 61 -8.65 -10.51 22.08
C PRO A 61 -8.29 -9.35 21.14
N LEU A 62 -8.56 -8.12 21.58
CA LEU A 62 -8.28 -6.92 20.78
C LEU A 62 -6.82 -6.50 20.94
N ILE A 63 -6.13 -6.40 19.81
CA ILE A 63 -4.79 -5.82 19.72
C ILE A 63 -4.93 -4.50 18.96
N HIS A 64 -4.67 -3.39 19.65
CA HIS A 64 -4.69 -2.07 19.04
C HIS A 64 -3.35 -1.80 18.35
N LEU A 65 -3.43 -1.42 17.08
CA LEU A 65 -2.29 -1.00 16.28
C LEU A 65 -2.35 0.52 16.11
N ASP A 66 -1.40 1.21 16.72
CA ASP A 66 -1.28 2.65 16.59
C ASP A 66 -0.75 3.05 15.21
N GLY A 67 -0.96 4.32 14.86
CA GLY A 67 -0.37 4.91 13.67
C GLY A 67 1.15 5.04 13.79
N TYR A 68 1.80 5.19 12.63
CA TYR A 68 3.25 5.33 12.57
C TYR A 68 3.69 6.77 12.87
N SER A 69 4.75 6.93 13.65
CA SER A 69 5.44 8.22 13.79
C SER A 69 6.15 8.60 12.49
N ILE A 70 6.56 9.86 12.34
CA ILE A 70 7.31 10.31 11.15
C ILE A 70 8.59 9.49 10.97
N ASP A 71 9.32 9.23 12.05
CA ASP A 71 10.57 8.48 12.00
C ASP A 71 10.31 6.99 11.69
N ASP A 72 9.21 6.42 12.16
CA ASP A 72 8.77 5.07 11.76
C ASP A 72 8.49 5.00 10.25
N LYS A 73 7.78 6.00 9.70
CA LYS A 73 7.48 6.06 8.27
C LYS A 73 8.74 6.19 7.42
N VAL A 74 9.71 6.99 7.87
CA VAL A 74 11.01 7.13 7.21
C VAL A 74 11.73 5.78 7.19
N ASN A 75 11.82 5.11 8.35
CA ASN A 75 12.43 3.78 8.47
C ASN A 75 11.73 2.73 7.61
N ILE A 76 10.39 2.72 7.59
CA ILE A 76 9.59 1.81 6.76
C ILE A 76 9.87 2.06 5.27
N GLY A 77 9.88 3.33 4.87
CA GLY A 77 10.14 3.70 3.49
C GLY A 77 11.52 3.31 3.00
N MET A 78 12.55 3.60 3.80
CA MET A 78 13.95 3.30 3.46
C MET A 78 14.24 1.79 3.43
N ASN A 79 13.79 1.06 4.46
CA ASN A 79 14.19 -0.33 4.65
C ASN A 79 13.29 -1.35 3.93
N TYR A 80 12.04 -1.00 3.64
CA TYR A 80 11.07 -1.95 3.08
C TYR A 80 10.45 -1.48 1.77
N MET A 81 10.02 -0.22 1.68
CA MET A 81 9.31 0.26 0.48
C MET A 81 10.24 0.46 -0.72
N ILE A 82 11.35 1.19 -0.53
CA ILE A 82 12.31 1.45 -1.61
C ILE A 82 12.86 0.13 -2.21
N PRO A 83 13.34 -0.85 -1.41
CA PRO A 83 13.80 -2.12 -1.96
C PRO A 83 12.71 -2.88 -2.73
N LYS A 84 11.46 -2.87 -2.23
CA LYS A 84 10.32 -3.49 -2.90
C LYS A 84 10.01 -2.83 -4.25
N ILE A 85 10.02 -1.50 -4.31
CA ILE A 85 9.76 -0.72 -5.53
C ILE A 85 10.89 -0.93 -6.55
N LEU A 86 12.14 -0.88 -6.13
CA LEU A 86 13.31 -1.13 -6.99
C LEU A 86 13.25 -2.53 -7.63
N LYS A 87 12.89 -3.55 -6.83
CA LYS A 87 12.69 -4.91 -7.33
C LYS A 87 11.56 -4.99 -8.35
N HIS A 88 10.43 -4.33 -8.08
CA HIS A 88 9.27 -4.33 -8.98
C HIS A 88 9.56 -3.63 -10.32
N LEU A 89 10.26 -2.49 -10.28
CA LEU A 89 10.58 -1.70 -11.48
C LEU A 89 11.89 -2.11 -12.15
N THR A 90 12.58 -3.13 -11.64
CA THR A 90 13.88 -3.62 -12.14
C THR A 90 14.94 -2.51 -12.27
N ILE A 91 14.98 -1.62 -11.28
CA ILE A 91 15.95 -0.52 -11.19
C ILE A 91 17.08 -0.97 -10.26
N ASP A 92 18.35 -0.80 -10.67
CA ASP A 92 19.50 -1.04 -9.79
C ASP A 92 19.51 0.04 -8.68
N SER A 93 19.76 -0.37 -7.44
CA SER A 93 19.78 0.51 -6.26
C SER A 93 20.82 1.63 -6.38
N LYS A 94 21.83 1.45 -7.23
CA LYS A 94 22.81 2.51 -7.52
C LYS A 94 22.26 3.59 -8.45
N GLU A 95 21.18 3.33 -9.17
CA GLU A 95 20.71 4.27 -10.20
C GLU A 95 19.94 5.45 -9.62
N VAL A 96 19.22 5.25 -8.52
CA VAL A 96 18.39 6.27 -7.87
C VAL A 96 18.69 6.25 -6.38
N VAL A 97 19.19 7.37 -5.87
CA VAL A 97 19.56 7.51 -4.46
C VAL A 97 18.65 8.53 -3.82
N ILE A 98 17.99 8.12 -2.73
CA ILE A 98 17.18 8.98 -1.85
C ILE A 98 17.88 8.99 -0.49
N SER A 99 18.20 10.19 0.01
CA SER A 99 18.72 10.34 1.38
C SER A 99 17.60 10.28 2.41
N GLU A 100 17.95 10.02 3.66
CA GLU A 100 16.99 10.00 4.78
C GLU A 100 16.27 11.34 4.94
N ASP A 101 17.00 12.46 4.83
CA ASP A 101 16.40 13.82 4.85
C ASP A 101 15.35 13.99 3.75
N MET A 102 15.62 13.45 2.56
CA MET A 102 14.70 13.54 1.43
C MET A 102 13.47 12.66 1.65
N MET A 103 13.66 11.47 2.24
CA MET A 103 12.55 10.62 2.65
C MET A 103 11.67 11.32 3.70
N LYS A 104 12.28 11.96 4.69
CA LYS A 104 11.57 12.74 5.72
C LYS A 104 10.76 13.89 5.11
N TYR A 105 11.35 14.61 4.14
CA TYR A 105 10.64 15.64 3.38
C TYR A 105 9.42 15.08 2.61
N ILE A 106 9.55 13.92 1.96
CA ILE A 106 8.44 13.27 1.23
C ILE A 106 7.29 12.93 2.20
N VAL A 107 7.62 12.37 3.37
CA VAL A 107 6.65 12.10 4.44
C VAL A 107 5.98 13.39 4.88
N MET A 108 6.76 14.44 5.15
CA MET A 108 6.27 15.75 5.59
C MET A 108 5.33 16.41 4.58
N LYS A 109 5.58 16.25 3.29
CA LYS A 109 4.78 16.89 2.24
C LYS A 109 3.46 16.18 1.96
N SER A 110 3.40 14.85 2.14
CA SER A 110 2.31 14.05 1.57
C SER A 110 1.56 13.12 2.53
N ASP A 111 2.11 12.83 3.71
CA ASP A 111 1.58 11.74 4.55
C ASP A 111 1.55 12.05 6.06
N VAL A 112 1.77 13.31 6.49
CA VAL A 112 1.82 13.68 7.93
C VAL A 112 0.50 13.40 8.64
N GLU A 113 -0.63 13.67 7.98
CA GLU A 113 -1.96 13.58 8.59
C GLU A 113 -2.54 12.17 8.58
N LYS A 114 -1.93 11.21 7.86
CA LYS A 114 -2.45 9.85 7.76
C LYS A 114 -1.77 8.96 8.80
N PRO A 115 -2.50 8.04 9.45
CA PRO A 115 -1.89 7.10 10.41
C PRO A 115 -1.07 5.99 9.74
N GLY A 116 -1.40 5.63 8.49
CA GLY A 116 -0.73 4.57 7.73
C GLY A 116 0.36 5.06 6.78
N VAL A 117 0.82 4.16 5.92
CA VAL A 117 1.89 4.40 4.92
C VAL A 117 1.47 4.12 3.48
N ARG A 118 0.18 3.85 3.23
CA ARG A 118 -0.32 3.53 1.88
C ARG A 118 -0.13 4.68 0.89
N GLU A 119 -0.33 5.91 1.35
CA GLU A 119 -0.16 7.11 0.53
C GLU A 119 1.33 7.34 0.22
N LEU A 120 2.20 7.19 1.23
CA LEU A 120 3.64 7.22 1.05
C LEU A 120 4.14 6.17 0.05
N GLU A 121 3.69 4.91 0.15
CA GLU A 121 4.05 3.85 -0.80
C GLU A 121 3.66 4.24 -2.23
N ARG A 122 2.44 4.77 -2.42
CA ARG A 122 1.96 5.23 -3.73
C ARG A 122 2.80 6.38 -4.27
N ASN A 123 3.13 7.36 -3.43
CA ASN A 123 3.93 8.52 -3.84
C ASN A 123 5.36 8.12 -4.20
N LEU A 124 5.97 7.23 -3.42
CA LEU A 124 7.27 6.66 -3.76
C LEU A 124 7.21 5.86 -5.06
N TYR A 125 6.21 5.00 -5.24
CA TYR A 125 6.06 4.22 -6.48
C TYR A 125 5.97 5.14 -7.70
N ASN A 126 5.09 6.15 -7.66
CA ASN A 126 4.95 7.13 -8.72
C ASN A 126 6.27 7.86 -9.01
N LEU A 127 7.01 8.27 -7.97
CA LEU A 127 8.31 8.93 -8.12
C LEU A 127 9.30 8.05 -8.89
N TYR A 128 9.47 6.80 -8.46
CA TYR A 128 10.39 5.86 -9.10
C TYR A 128 9.94 5.46 -10.51
N GLU A 129 8.65 5.27 -10.74
CA GLU A 129 8.08 4.98 -12.06
C GLU A 129 8.40 6.11 -13.04
N ARG A 130 8.17 7.36 -12.65
CA ARG A 130 8.47 8.54 -13.48
C ARG A 130 9.96 8.66 -13.77
N ILE A 131 10.83 8.38 -12.79
CA ILE A 131 12.28 8.35 -12.98
C ILE A 131 12.67 7.26 -14.00
N ASN A 132 12.08 6.08 -13.90
CA ASN A 132 12.33 4.97 -14.82
C ASN A 132 11.89 5.30 -16.26
N LEU A 133 10.71 5.91 -16.41
CA LEU A 133 10.23 6.38 -17.71
C LEU A 133 11.17 7.41 -18.34
N LEU A 134 11.68 8.36 -17.54
CA LEU A 134 12.67 9.34 -18.02
C LEU A 134 13.98 8.67 -18.45
N LYS A 135 14.45 7.64 -17.72
CA LYS A 135 15.61 6.83 -18.10
C LYS A 135 15.39 6.16 -19.47
N ILE A 136 14.24 5.50 -19.66
CA ILE A 136 13.90 4.79 -20.90
C ILE A 136 13.84 5.76 -22.08
N ILE A 137 13.12 6.89 -21.93
CA ILE A 137 12.97 7.89 -22.98
C ILE A 137 14.32 8.50 -23.37
N ASN A 138 15.16 8.87 -22.39
CA ASN A 138 16.48 9.43 -22.67
C ASN A 138 17.43 8.42 -23.34
N SER A 139 17.33 7.13 -23.00
CA SER A 139 18.04 6.06 -23.69
C SER A 139 17.63 5.99 -25.18
N HIS A 140 16.33 6.06 -25.47
CA HIS A 140 15.81 5.99 -26.84
C HIS A 140 16.05 7.26 -27.68
N LYS A 141 16.15 8.44 -27.05
CA LYS A 141 16.48 9.70 -27.75
C LYS A 141 17.86 9.64 -28.42
N LYS A 142 18.77 8.81 -27.91
CA LYS A 142 20.09 8.55 -28.50
C LYS A 142 20.02 7.71 -29.79
N ASN A 143 18.91 7.02 -30.04
CA ASN A 143 18.70 6.07 -31.15
C ASN A 143 17.73 6.56 -32.24
N ASN A 144 17.49 7.88 -32.38
CA ASN A 144 16.71 8.49 -33.47
C ASN A 144 15.29 7.92 -33.70
N ARG A 145 14.56 7.54 -32.65
CA ARG A 145 13.13 7.18 -32.76
C ARG A 145 12.28 8.10 -31.88
N ARG A 146 11.35 8.81 -32.53
CA ARG A 146 10.22 9.63 -32.04
C ARG A 146 10.36 10.25 -30.64
N GLN A 147 10.40 11.57 -30.60
CA GLN A 147 10.40 12.36 -29.37
C GLN A 147 9.01 12.27 -28.69
N LEU A 148 8.89 11.48 -27.62
CA LEU A 148 7.71 11.53 -26.74
C LEU A 148 7.83 12.75 -25.82
N ASN A 149 6.88 13.69 -25.94
CA ASN A 149 6.80 14.84 -25.06
C ASN A 149 6.05 14.45 -23.78
N MET A 150 6.77 14.36 -22.65
CA MET A 150 6.16 14.16 -21.33
C MET A 150 5.73 15.49 -20.72
N SER A 151 4.68 15.47 -19.91
CA SER A 151 4.22 16.63 -19.11
C SER A 151 5.22 17.08 -18.05
N TYR A 152 6.28 16.29 -17.80
CA TYR A 152 7.35 16.59 -16.85
C TYR A 152 8.70 16.26 -17.49
N ASN A 153 9.69 17.13 -17.30
CA ASN A 153 11.04 16.92 -17.80
C ASN A 153 12.03 17.37 -16.73
N ILE A 154 12.99 16.50 -16.40
CA ILE A 154 14.09 16.86 -15.49
C ILE A 154 15.28 17.23 -16.36
N ASN A 155 15.66 18.51 -16.32
CA ASN A 155 16.84 18.99 -17.04
C ASN A 155 18.10 18.29 -16.48
N HIS A 156 18.88 17.65 -17.36
CA HIS A 156 20.15 16.97 -17.05
C HIS A 156 20.03 15.69 -16.18
N PHE A 157 19.08 14.80 -16.51
CA PHE A 157 19.04 13.47 -15.89
C PHE A 157 20.34 12.68 -16.16
N LYS A 158 21.08 12.36 -15.09
CA LYS A 158 22.25 11.47 -15.10
C LYS A 158 22.11 10.45 -13.97
N ILE A 159 22.58 9.25 -14.23
CA ILE A 159 22.62 8.13 -13.28
C ILE A 159 24.04 8.08 -12.69
N PRO A 160 24.23 7.98 -11.36
CA PRO A 160 23.22 7.90 -10.31
C PRO A 160 22.43 9.21 -10.12
N PHE A 161 21.10 9.11 -10.05
CA PHE A 161 20.22 10.26 -9.85
C PHE A 161 19.98 10.49 -8.36
N ASN A 162 20.54 11.57 -7.84
CA ASN A 162 20.29 12.01 -6.46
C ASN A 162 19.03 12.87 -6.41
N VAL A 163 18.00 12.38 -5.71
CA VAL A 163 16.71 13.07 -5.61
C VAL A 163 16.86 14.29 -4.69
N LYS A 164 16.40 15.46 -5.16
CA LYS A 164 16.40 16.74 -4.42
C LYS A 164 14.96 17.24 -4.29
N GLU A 165 14.71 18.14 -3.34
CA GLU A 165 13.38 18.71 -3.07
C GLU A 165 12.67 19.22 -4.33
N LYS A 166 13.39 19.99 -5.16
CA LYS A 166 12.86 20.51 -6.44
C LYS A 166 12.37 19.42 -7.39
N HIS A 167 12.97 18.23 -7.35
CA HIS A 167 12.55 17.09 -8.18
C HIS A 167 11.30 16.41 -7.60
N VAL A 168 11.21 16.31 -6.27
CA VAL A 168 10.05 15.76 -5.58
C VAL A 168 8.81 16.59 -5.89
N ASP A 169 8.92 17.92 -5.87
CA ASP A 169 7.82 18.83 -6.20
C ASP A 169 7.29 18.61 -7.61
N ILE A 170 8.19 18.60 -8.61
CA ILE A 170 7.82 18.42 -10.02
C ILE A 170 7.16 17.03 -10.25
N LEU A 171 7.69 15.99 -9.62
CA LEU A 171 7.27 14.61 -9.84
C LEU A 171 6.00 14.24 -9.06
N LEU A 172 5.75 14.82 -7.88
CA LEU A 172 4.55 14.54 -7.09
C LEU A 172 3.39 15.51 -7.42
N ASP A 173 3.64 16.80 -7.66
CA ASP A 173 2.55 17.79 -7.86
C ASP A 173 1.88 17.69 -9.24
N SER A 174 2.52 17.05 -10.21
CA SER A 174 1.91 16.80 -11.52
C SER A 174 0.73 15.81 -11.47
N ASN A 175 0.49 15.13 -10.35
CA ASN A 175 -0.77 14.40 -10.11
C ASN A 175 -1.93 15.33 -9.72
N LYS A 176 -1.69 16.50 -9.15
CA LYS A 176 -2.76 17.45 -8.78
C LYS A 176 -3.32 18.22 -9.99
N ASN A 177 -2.52 18.39 -11.04
CA ASN A 177 -2.89 19.18 -12.22
C ASN A 177 -3.31 18.37 -13.45
N ASN A 178 -3.13 17.04 -13.45
CA ASN A 178 -3.53 16.18 -14.57
C ASN A 178 -4.70 15.27 -14.20
N SER A 179 -5.90 15.83 -14.23
CA SER A 179 -7.17 15.09 -14.35
C SER A 179 -7.36 14.44 -15.72
N ASN A 180 -6.35 14.44 -16.61
CA ASN A 180 -6.44 13.83 -17.94
C ASN A 180 -5.15 13.09 -18.32
N LYS A 181 -5.33 11.77 -18.54
CA LYS A 181 -4.40 10.79 -19.15
C LYS A 181 -3.12 10.45 -18.39
N SER A 182 -3.24 9.52 -17.42
CA SER A 182 -2.23 8.47 -17.26
C SER A 182 -2.64 7.27 -18.11
N ILE A 183 -1.82 6.91 -19.11
CA ILE A 183 -1.91 5.60 -19.76
C ILE A 183 -1.32 4.61 -18.75
N THR A 184 -2.19 3.92 -18.02
CA THR A 184 -1.80 2.77 -17.21
C THR A 184 -1.88 1.54 -18.10
N VAL A 185 -0.74 1.07 -18.62
CA VAL A 185 -0.66 -0.26 -19.22
C VAL A 185 -0.33 -1.22 -18.08
N TYR A 186 -1.32 -1.97 -17.63
CA TYR A 186 -1.08 -3.21 -16.90
C TYR A 186 -0.79 -4.30 -17.94
N THR A 187 0.37 -4.95 -17.83
CA THR A 187 0.64 -6.26 -18.45
C THR A 187 0.48 -7.33 -17.40
#